data_AF-A0AAD0W4K8-F1
#
_entry.id   AF-A0AAD0W4K8-F1
#
_cell.length_a   1.000
_cell.length_b   1.000
_cell.length_c   1.000
_cell.angle_alpha   90.00
_cell.angle_beta   90.00
_cell.angle_gamma   90.00
#
_symmetry.space_group_name_H-M   'P 1'
#
loop_
_entity.id
_entity.type
_entity.pdbx_description
1 polymer ?
#
loop_
_entity_poly.entity_id
_entity_poly.type
_entity_poly.pdbx_seq_one_letter_code
_entity_poly.pdbx_strand_id
1 'polypeptide(L)'
;MLGNKSVFTINECDFCNRKFAKYEAELAKFIPPSFITRIRGKNGFNEVHFKGGRKISGDFNFIKIQAGLETLDKGFNVVMPKFSQVKVYKALLKCLLSLLPDDELNLFDNVIEWLLSDEGFSSFKYEAKIAYGVRLPDVNLPQIMSLEVSKEATNKTTRYILEGKFNNLILILPFSFNAQEHVEFETFPARSEREKFYFKAVNLKIYKDQHCYKLRFDI
;
A
#
# COMPACT_ATOMS: atom_id res chain seq x y z
N MET A 1 -2.24 -1.72 11.51
CA MET A 1 -2.21 -0.99 10.22
C MET A 1 -2.83 -1.85 9.11
N LEU A 2 -3.64 -1.27 8.20
CA LEU A 2 -4.31 -1.96 7.08
C LEU A 2 -5.19 -3.18 7.45
N GLY A 3 -5.90 -3.10 8.57
CA GLY A 3 -6.74 -4.21 9.06
C GLY A 3 -5.95 -5.38 9.65
N ASN A 4 -4.62 -5.33 9.62
CA ASN A 4 -3.77 -6.29 10.29
C ASN A 4 -3.84 -6.10 11.81
N LYS A 5 -4.31 -7.16 12.49
CA LYS A 5 -4.41 -7.28 13.94
C LYS A 5 -3.32 -8.20 14.52
N SER A 6 -2.40 -8.74 13.72
CA SER A 6 -1.32 -9.59 14.24
C SER A 6 -0.12 -8.80 14.76
N VAL A 7 0.02 -7.54 14.33
CA VAL A 7 1.07 -6.64 14.81
C VAL A 7 0.46 -5.66 15.81
N PHE A 8 0.78 -5.86 17.09
CA PHE A 8 0.44 -4.95 18.17
C PHE A 8 1.71 -4.24 18.65
N THR A 9 1.72 -2.92 18.52
CA THR A 9 2.76 -2.05 19.09
C THR A 9 2.33 -1.67 20.50
N ILE A 10 2.99 -2.24 21.52
CA ILE A 10 2.74 -1.90 22.94
C ILE A 10 3.23 -0.49 23.33
N ASN A 11 4.03 0.14 22.46
CA ASN A 11 4.69 1.42 22.69
C ASN A 11 4.05 2.55 21.85
N GLU A 12 2.73 2.72 21.92
CA GLU A 12 2.04 3.80 21.19
C GLU A 12 1.50 4.88 22.15
N CYS A 13 2.00 6.10 21.97
CA CYS A 13 1.55 7.27 22.72
C CYS A 13 0.31 7.91 22.07
N ASP A 14 -0.56 8.58 22.85
CA ASP A 14 -1.77 9.23 22.30
C ASP A 14 -1.47 10.28 21.23
N PHE A 15 -0.38 11.02 21.41
CA PHE A 15 0.09 11.99 20.42
C PHE A 15 0.48 11.30 19.10
N CYS A 16 1.26 10.21 19.20
CA CYS A 16 1.71 9.37 18.12
C CYS A 16 0.50 8.82 17.35
N ASN A 17 -0.49 8.28 18.06
CA ASN A 17 -1.71 7.73 17.50
C ASN A 17 -2.49 8.76 16.69
N ARG A 18 -2.70 9.97 17.23
CA ARG A 18 -3.38 11.04 16.48
C ARG A 18 -2.62 11.46 15.22
N LYS A 19 -1.28 11.44 15.25
CA LYS A 19 -0.45 11.81 14.09
C LYS A 19 -0.46 10.72 13.03
N PHE A 20 -0.13 9.48 13.40
CA PHE A 20 -0.06 8.35 12.48
C PHE A 20 -1.43 7.94 11.93
N ALA A 21 -2.53 8.13 12.66
CA ALA A 21 -3.88 7.94 12.12
C ALA A 21 -4.14 8.80 10.87
N LYS A 22 -3.59 10.03 10.82
CA LYS A 22 -3.69 10.88 9.62
C LYS A 22 -2.87 10.32 8.46
N TYR A 23 -1.74 9.68 8.72
CA TYR A 23 -0.90 9.09 7.67
C TYR A 23 -1.53 7.79 7.13
N GLU A 24 -2.04 6.95 8.02
CA GLU A 24 -2.78 5.74 7.66
C GLU A 24 -4.04 6.05 6.83
N ALA A 25 -4.74 7.14 7.13
CA ALA A 25 -5.87 7.59 6.33
C ALA A 25 -5.48 7.94 4.90
N GLU A 26 -4.29 8.52 4.67
CA GLU A 26 -3.78 8.80 3.33
C GLU A 26 -3.31 7.52 2.62
N LEU A 27 -2.67 6.60 3.35
CA LEU A 27 -2.33 5.27 2.83
C LEU A 27 -3.60 4.50 2.39
N ALA A 28 -4.69 4.59 3.14
CA ALA A 28 -5.96 3.97 2.78
C ALA A 28 -6.57 4.52 1.48
N LYS A 29 -6.29 5.78 1.12
CA LYS A 29 -6.68 6.38 -0.17
C LYS A 29 -5.76 5.96 -1.32
N PHE A 30 -4.50 5.68 -1.02
CA PHE A 30 -3.50 5.20 -1.98
C PHE A 30 -3.77 3.75 -2.43
N ILE A 31 -4.09 2.85 -1.49
CA ILE A 31 -4.33 1.43 -1.81
C ILE A 31 -5.58 1.25 -2.70
N PRO A 32 -5.65 0.17 -3.50
CA PRO A 32 -6.84 -0.12 -4.31
C PRO A 32 -8.11 -0.31 -3.45
N PRO A 33 -9.30 -0.18 -4.05
CA PRO A 33 -10.57 -0.46 -3.37
C PRO A 33 -10.60 -1.82 -2.68
N SER A 34 -11.31 -1.91 -1.56
CA SER A 34 -11.39 -3.14 -0.75
C SER A 34 -12.04 -4.32 -1.47
N PHE A 35 -12.89 -4.09 -2.46
CA PHE A 35 -13.42 -5.18 -3.29
C PHE A 35 -12.36 -5.79 -4.22
N ILE A 36 -11.23 -5.11 -4.45
CA ILE A 36 -10.05 -5.66 -5.13
C ILE A 36 -9.11 -6.28 -4.09
N THR A 37 -8.72 -5.53 -3.07
CA THR A 37 -7.71 -5.98 -2.09
C THR A 37 -8.22 -7.04 -1.12
N ARG A 38 -9.55 -7.22 -1.01
CA ARG A 38 -10.22 -8.03 0.02
C ARG A 38 -9.82 -7.68 1.45
N ILE A 39 -9.39 -6.43 1.69
CA ILE A 39 -9.09 -5.93 3.04
C ILE A 39 -10.39 -5.39 3.65
N ARG A 40 -10.86 -6.03 4.73
CA ARG A 40 -12.06 -5.60 5.48
C ARG A 40 -11.70 -4.48 6.45
N GLY A 41 -12.35 -3.32 6.30
CA GLY A 41 -12.25 -2.20 7.24
C GLY A 41 -13.18 -2.34 8.44
N LYS A 42 -13.16 -1.35 9.35
CA LYS A 42 -14.01 -1.30 10.55
C LYS A 42 -15.51 -1.38 10.21
N ASN A 43 -15.92 -0.73 9.13
CA ASN A 43 -17.31 -0.67 8.65
C ASN A 43 -17.60 -1.69 7.54
N GLY A 44 -16.75 -2.70 7.36
CA GLY A 44 -16.86 -3.68 6.27
C GLY A 44 -16.01 -3.32 5.06
N PHE A 45 -16.43 -3.79 3.89
CA PHE A 45 -15.79 -3.48 2.61
C PHE A 45 -16.36 -2.16 2.07
N ASN A 46 -15.48 -1.30 1.57
CA ASN A 46 -15.85 -0.06 0.90
C ASN A 46 -16.59 -0.33 -0.41
N GLU A 47 -17.64 0.45 -0.61
CA GLU A 47 -18.45 0.47 -1.82
C GLU A 47 -18.07 1.68 -2.67
N VAL A 48 -18.11 1.52 -3.99
CA VAL A 48 -17.90 2.61 -4.94
C VAL A 48 -19.21 2.90 -5.65
N HIS A 49 -19.69 4.13 -5.49
CA HIS A 49 -20.92 4.61 -6.11
C HIS A 49 -20.61 5.46 -7.34
N PHE A 50 -21.43 5.32 -8.37
CA PHE A 50 -21.35 6.11 -9.60
C PHE A 50 -22.67 6.84 -9.85
N LYS A 51 -22.64 7.83 -10.75
CA LYS A 51 -23.85 8.52 -11.20
C LYS A 51 -24.88 7.53 -11.77
N GLY A 52 -26.16 7.78 -11.51
CA GLY A 52 -27.26 6.94 -12.00
C GLY A 52 -27.49 5.66 -11.19
N GLY A 53 -27.17 5.66 -9.89
CA GLY A 53 -27.45 4.54 -8.97
C GLY A 53 -26.57 3.31 -9.14
N ARG A 54 -25.57 3.36 -10.03
CA ARG A 54 -24.64 2.25 -10.26
C ARG A 54 -23.66 2.11 -9.10
N LYS A 55 -23.28 0.88 -8.78
CA LYS A 55 -22.42 0.58 -7.63
C LYS A 55 -21.55 -0.65 -7.86
N ILE A 56 -20.32 -0.61 -7.34
CA ILE A 56 -19.47 -1.78 -7.17
C ILE A 56 -19.24 -1.97 -5.67
N SER A 57 -19.41 -3.20 -5.20
CA SER A 57 -19.12 -3.62 -3.83
C SER A 57 -18.48 -5.00 -3.87
N GLY A 58 -17.99 -5.48 -2.73
CA GLY A 58 -17.49 -6.84 -2.67
C GLY A 58 -17.33 -7.34 -1.25
N ASP A 59 -17.07 -8.63 -1.15
CA ASP A 59 -16.72 -9.31 0.08
C ASP A 59 -15.52 -10.24 -0.16
N PHE A 60 -15.29 -11.21 0.72
CA PHE A 60 -14.19 -12.17 0.56
C PHE A 60 -14.34 -13.08 -0.66
N ASN A 61 -15.58 -13.26 -1.12
CA ASN A 61 -15.97 -14.24 -2.13
C ASN A 61 -16.40 -13.58 -3.44
N PHE A 62 -17.13 -12.47 -3.39
CA PHE A 62 -17.76 -11.92 -4.59
C PHE A 62 -17.48 -10.43 -4.76
N ILE A 63 -17.26 -10.01 -6.01
CA ILE A 63 -17.49 -8.64 -6.44
C ILE A 63 -18.94 -8.56 -6.92
N LYS A 64 -19.70 -7.61 -6.37
CA LYS A 64 -21.09 -7.35 -6.73
C LYS A 64 -21.16 -6.04 -7.52
N ILE A 65 -21.68 -6.13 -8.74
CA ILE A 65 -21.85 -4.99 -9.64
C ILE A 65 -23.35 -4.75 -9.85
N GLN A 66 -23.81 -3.56 -9.49
CA GLN A 66 -25.14 -3.09 -9.78
C GLN A 66 -25.04 -2.08 -10.92
N ALA A 67 -25.25 -2.54 -12.15
CA ALA A 67 -25.28 -1.72 -13.37
C ALA A 67 -26.05 -2.44 -14.49
N GLY A 68 -26.49 -1.70 -15.52
CA GLY A 68 -27.06 -2.30 -16.74
C GLY A 68 -25.99 -2.94 -17.62
N LEU A 69 -26.39 -3.90 -18.47
CA LEU A 69 -25.49 -4.71 -19.32
C LEU A 69 -24.53 -3.84 -20.17
N GLU A 70 -25.04 -2.80 -20.81
CA GLU A 70 -24.26 -1.90 -21.67
C GLU A 70 -23.08 -1.21 -20.92
N THR A 71 -23.21 -1.03 -19.60
CA THR A 71 -22.13 -0.45 -18.78
C THR A 71 -21.04 -1.48 -18.49
N LEU A 72 -21.37 -2.76 -18.38
CA LEU A 72 -20.40 -3.83 -18.16
C LEU A 72 -19.45 -3.94 -19.35
N ASP A 73 -19.98 -3.89 -20.58
CA ASP A 73 -19.21 -3.92 -21.83
C ASP A 73 -18.22 -2.75 -21.94
N LYS A 74 -18.66 -1.54 -21.54
CA LYS A 74 -17.83 -0.33 -21.58
C LYS A 74 -16.78 -0.28 -20.45
N GLY A 75 -17.06 -0.96 -19.33
CA GLY A 75 -16.24 -0.98 -18.13
C GLY A 75 -16.44 0.24 -17.22
N PHE A 76 -15.76 0.21 -16.07
CA PHE A 76 -15.84 1.24 -15.03
C PHE A 76 -14.52 1.97 -14.88
N ASN A 77 -14.58 3.29 -14.73
CA ASN A 77 -13.46 4.11 -14.29
C ASN A 77 -13.63 4.43 -12.81
N VAL A 78 -12.92 3.70 -11.96
CA VAL A 78 -12.92 3.91 -10.50
C VAL A 78 -11.88 4.96 -10.16
N VAL A 79 -12.32 6.18 -9.91
CA VAL A 79 -11.48 7.29 -9.48
C VAL A 79 -11.41 7.30 -7.96
N MET A 80 -10.21 7.11 -7.41
CA MET A 80 -9.99 7.14 -5.95
C MET A 80 -9.92 8.57 -5.42
N PRO A 81 -10.14 8.79 -4.11
CA PRO A 81 -9.84 10.06 -3.48
C PRO A 81 -8.37 10.46 -3.67
N LYS A 82 -8.11 11.77 -3.74
CA LYS A 82 -6.74 12.29 -3.72
C LYS A 82 -6.05 11.97 -2.39
N PHE A 83 -4.75 11.72 -2.45
CA PHE A 83 -3.91 11.42 -1.29
C PHE A 83 -2.65 12.25 -1.25
N SER A 84 -2.09 12.44 -0.05
CA SER A 84 -0.78 13.06 0.15
C SER A 84 0.34 12.04 0.01
N GLN A 85 1.21 12.17 -1.00
CA GLN A 85 2.30 11.21 -1.21
C GLN A 85 3.28 11.15 -0.03
N VAL A 86 3.56 12.31 0.60
CA VAL A 86 4.42 12.40 1.81
C VAL A 86 3.84 11.54 2.93
N LYS A 87 2.54 11.69 3.20
CA LYS A 87 1.87 10.97 4.30
C LYS A 87 1.75 9.48 4.01
N VAL A 88 1.56 9.08 2.75
CA VAL A 88 1.62 7.68 2.31
C VAL A 88 2.99 7.09 2.61
N TYR A 89 4.06 7.79 2.22
CA TYR A 89 5.43 7.32 2.48
C TYR A 89 5.73 7.25 3.98
N LYS A 90 5.36 8.28 4.74
CA LYS A 90 5.51 8.30 6.21
C LYS A 90 4.76 7.13 6.88
N ALA A 91 3.56 6.78 6.40
CA ALA A 91 2.83 5.61 6.92
C ALA A 91 3.61 4.30 6.71
N LEU A 92 4.12 4.07 5.50
CA LEU A 92 4.89 2.86 5.18
C LEU A 92 6.23 2.84 5.93
N LEU A 93 6.89 3.98 6.05
CA LEU A 93 8.15 4.09 6.78
C LEU A 93 7.95 3.82 8.27
N LYS A 94 6.83 4.28 8.85
CA LYS A 94 6.44 3.91 10.22
C LYS A 94 6.29 2.40 10.36
N CYS A 95 5.66 1.71 9.40
CA CYS A 95 5.57 0.24 9.41
C CYS A 95 6.95 -0.41 9.45
N LEU A 96 7.87 0.04 8.58
CA LEU A 96 9.23 -0.49 8.52
C LEU A 96 9.93 -0.32 9.87
N LEU A 97 9.97 0.90 10.40
CA LEU A 97 10.66 1.20 11.65
C LEU A 97 10.05 0.46 12.86
N SER A 98 8.72 0.28 12.88
CA SER A 98 8.05 -0.43 13.99
C SER A 98 8.35 -1.94 14.02
N LEU A 99 8.94 -2.49 12.95
CA LEU A 99 9.31 -3.90 12.84
C LEU A 99 10.82 -4.13 12.96
N LEU A 100 11.61 -3.06 13.07
CA LEU A 100 13.04 -3.17 13.32
C LEU A 100 13.34 -3.48 14.79
N PRO A 101 14.44 -4.19 15.08
CA PRO A 101 14.99 -4.28 16.42
C PRO A 101 15.37 -2.89 16.99
N ASP A 102 15.21 -2.72 18.31
CA ASP A 102 15.46 -1.44 18.98
C ASP A 102 16.92 -0.94 18.82
N ASP A 103 17.89 -1.85 18.76
CA ASP A 103 19.32 -1.53 18.58
C ASP A 103 19.62 -0.95 17.20
N GLU A 104 18.79 -1.23 16.20
CA GLU A 104 18.92 -0.67 14.86
C GLU A 104 18.29 0.72 14.71
N LEU A 105 17.34 1.09 15.59
CA LEU A 105 16.59 2.35 15.48
C LEU A 105 17.45 3.61 15.59
N ASN A 106 18.56 3.55 16.33
CA ASN A 106 19.50 4.68 16.48
C ASN A 106 20.08 5.14 15.12
N LEU A 107 20.16 4.24 14.13
CA LEU A 107 20.62 4.61 12.78
C LEU A 107 19.61 5.50 12.04
N PHE A 108 18.37 5.55 12.51
CA PHE A 108 17.24 6.21 11.87
C PHE A 108 16.83 7.51 12.57
N ASP A 109 17.60 8.05 13.52
CA ASP A 109 17.21 9.26 14.28
C ASP A 109 16.72 10.40 13.39
N ASN A 110 17.49 10.76 12.36
CA ASN A 110 17.12 11.83 11.43
C ASN A 110 15.89 11.46 10.56
N VAL A 111 15.63 10.18 10.34
CA VAL A 111 14.47 9.67 9.62
C VAL A 111 13.23 9.70 10.52
N ILE A 112 13.39 9.35 11.79
CA ILE A 112 12.36 9.41 12.83
C ILE A 112 11.96 10.86 13.09
N GLU A 113 12.93 11.77 13.21
CA GLU A 113 12.67 13.21 13.33
C GLU A 113 11.84 13.73 12.14
N TRP A 114 12.23 13.37 10.91
CA TRP A 114 11.44 13.73 9.72
C TRP A 114 10.06 13.08 9.71
N LEU A 115 9.94 11.82 10.12
CA LEU A 115 8.67 11.09 10.23
C LEU A 115 7.72 11.79 11.22
N LEU A 116 8.26 12.31 12.33
CA LEU A 116 7.52 13.01 13.38
C LEU A 116 7.30 14.49 13.06
N SER A 117 8.00 15.08 12.08
CA SER A 117 7.78 16.46 11.66
C SER A 117 6.57 16.61 10.71
N ASP A 118 6.15 17.84 10.46
CA ASP A 118 5.15 18.15 9.43
C ASP A 118 5.79 18.48 8.07
N GLU A 119 7.10 18.27 7.94
CA GLU A 119 7.83 18.56 6.71
C GLU A 119 7.49 17.58 5.58
N GLY A 120 7.63 18.08 4.35
CA GLY A 120 7.42 17.35 3.12
C GLY A 120 8.69 16.67 2.59
N PHE A 121 8.65 16.24 1.33
CA PHE A 121 9.81 15.62 0.68
C PHE A 121 10.98 16.58 0.41
N SER A 122 10.78 17.90 0.49
CA SER A 122 11.84 18.89 0.30
C SER A 122 12.95 18.79 1.34
N SER A 123 12.63 18.38 2.58
CA SER A 123 13.62 18.11 3.63
C SER A 123 14.03 16.64 3.72
N PHE A 124 13.43 15.77 2.89
CA PHE A 124 13.74 14.34 2.89
C PHE A 124 14.83 14.02 1.87
N LYS A 125 16.07 13.85 2.36
CA LYS A 125 17.26 13.64 1.52
C LYS A 125 17.36 12.28 0.82
N TYR A 126 16.57 11.28 1.24
CA TYR A 126 16.59 9.93 0.69
C TYR A 126 15.54 9.74 -0.41
N GLU A 127 15.70 8.69 -1.21
CA GLU A 127 14.69 8.29 -2.18
C GLU A 127 13.39 7.84 -1.50
N ALA A 128 12.25 8.14 -2.12
CA ALA A 128 10.93 7.74 -1.62
C ALA A 128 10.24 6.76 -2.59
N LYS A 129 10.98 5.72 -2.96
CA LYS A 129 10.53 4.69 -3.90
C LYS A 129 9.69 3.65 -3.17
N ILE A 130 8.61 3.22 -3.82
CA ILE A 130 7.82 2.06 -3.40
C ILE A 130 7.49 1.22 -4.63
N ALA A 131 7.33 -0.08 -4.45
CA ALA A 131 6.67 -0.92 -5.42
C ALA A 131 5.34 -1.42 -4.83
N TYR A 132 4.33 -1.53 -5.68
CA TYR A 132 3.09 -2.20 -5.30
C TYR A 132 2.59 -3.07 -6.42
N GLY A 133 2.08 -4.25 -6.07
CA GLY A 133 1.48 -5.20 -6.98
C GLY A 133 0.01 -5.33 -6.69
N VAL A 134 -0.81 -5.35 -7.73
CA VAL A 134 -2.24 -5.65 -7.61
C VAL A 134 -2.59 -6.80 -8.54
N ARG A 135 -3.42 -7.71 -8.06
CA ARG A 135 -4.08 -8.72 -8.90
C ARG A 135 -5.59 -8.67 -8.72
N LEU A 136 -6.32 -9.28 -9.65
CA LEU A 136 -7.75 -9.48 -9.48
C LEU A 136 -8.03 -10.47 -8.33
N PRO A 137 -9.12 -10.29 -7.58
CA PRO A 137 -9.50 -11.25 -6.55
C PRO A 137 -9.90 -12.59 -7.15
N ASP A 138 -9.43 -13.66 -6.54
CA ASP A 138 -9.85 -15.05 -6.81
C ASP A 138 -10.19 -15.73 -5.49
N VAL A 139 -11.39 -16.32 -5.43
CA VAL A 139 -11.95 -17.00 -4.25
C VAL A 139 -11.14 -18.21 -3.82
N ASN A 140 -10.41 -18.83 -4.75
CA ASN A 140 -9.59 -20.01 -4.48
C ASN A 140 -8.24 -19.64 -3.88
N LEU A 141 -7.85 -18.37 -3.96
CA LEU A 141 -6.60 -17.89 -3.38
C LEU A 141 -6.79 -17.63 -1.89
N PRO A 142 -5.86 -18.10 -1.03
CA PRO A 142 -5.97 -17.93 0.41
C PRO A 142 -5.96 -16.46 0.79
N GLN A 143 -6.63 -16.16 1.92
CA GLN A 143 -6.50 -14.86 2.55
C GLN A 143 -5.12 -14.79 3.21
N ILE A 144 -4.32 -13.79 2.82
CA ILE A 144 -2.96 -13.60 3.30
C ILE A 144 -2.87 -12.19 3.87
N MET A 145 -2.33 -12.09 5.09
CA MET A 145 -2.03 -10.83 5.72
C MET A 145 -0.71 -10.98 6.47
N SER A 146 0.39 -10.59 5.81
CA SER A 146 1.72 -10.64 6.41
C SER A 146 2.48 -9.33 6.20
N LEU A 147 3.36 -9.06 7.14
CA LEU A 147 4.33 -7.97 7.10
C LEU A 147 5.68 -8.59 7.47
N GLU A 148 6.68 -8.34 6.64
CA GLU A 148 8.04 -8.85 6.81
C GLU A 148 9.01 -7.69 6.59
N VAL A 149 10.06 -7.62 7.39
CA VAL A 149 11.20 -6.72 7.14
C VAL A 149 12.44 -7.58 6.92
N SER A 150 13.11 -7.36 5.80
CA SER A 150 14.41 -7.95 5.51
C SER A 150 15.49 -6.88 5.42
N LYS A 151 16.73 -7.27 5.71
CA LYS A 151 17.91 -6.42 5.64
C LYS A 151 18.90 -7.03 4.65
N GLU A 152 19.26 -6.25 3.64
CA GLU A 152 20.26 -6.61 2.65
C GLU A 152 21.49 -5.74 2.87
N ALA A 153 22.61 -6.36 3.23
CA ALA A 153 23.88 -5.67 3.41
C ALA A 153 24.87 -6.11 2.33
N THR A 154 25.39 -5.15 1.58
CA THR A 154 26.57 -5.32 0.72
C THR A 154 27.74 -4.54 1.31
N ASN A 155 28.94 -4.71 0.77
CA ASN A 155 30.12 -3.93 1.17
C ASN A 155 29.94 -2.41 0.94
N LYS A 156 28.93 -1.97 0.17
CA LYS A 156 28.73 -0.57 -0.22
C LYS A 156 27.41 0.02 0.28
N THR A 157 26.38 -0.80 0.50
CA THR A 157 25.04 -0.32 0.85
C THR A 157 24.36 -1.24 1.84
N THR A 158 23.55 -0.65 2.73
CA THR A 158 22.61 -1.39 3.59
C THR A 158 21.21 -0.95 3.23
N ARG A 159 20.34 -1.92 2.99
CA ARG A 159 18.96 -1.70 2.58
C ARG A 159 18.01 -2.44 3.51
N TYR A 160 16.94 -1.77 3.87
CA TYR A 160 15.83 -2.30 4.65
C TYR A 160 14.63 -2.41 3.73
N ILE A 161 14.02 -3.58 3.67
CA ILE A 161 12.88 -3.83 2.79
C ILE A 161 11.71 -4.25 3.65
N LEU A 162 10.68 -3.39 3.68
CA LEU A 162 9.38 -3.78 4.20
C LEU A 162 8.57 -4.39 3.06
N GLU A 163 8.16 -5.65 3.23
CA GLU A 163 7.20 -6.31 2.37
C GLU A 163 5.88 -6.54 3.11
N GLY A 164 4.77 -6.08 2.53
CA GLY A 164 3.43 -6.31 3.03
C GLY A 164 2.56 -7.02 2.01
N LYS A 165 2.11 -8.23 2.36
CA LYS A 165 1.19 -9.04 1.55
C LYS A 165 -0.21 -8.98 2.14
N PHE A 166 -1.15 -8.39 1.39
CA PHE A 166 -2.54 -8.20 1.78
C PHE A 166 -3.49 -8.76 0.71
N ASN A 167 -3.71 -10.07 0.74
CA ASN A 167 -4.49 -10.89 -0.21
C ASN A 167 -4.12 -10.67 -1.69
N ASN A 168 -4.63 -9.61 -2.30
CA ASN A 168 -4.47 -9.26 -3.71
C ASN A 168 -3.67 -7.97 -3.92
N LEU A 169 -3.11 -7.43 -2.83
CA LEU A 169 -2.20 -6.30 -2.82
C LEU A 169 -0.86 -6.74 -2.22
N ILE A 170 0.22 -6.41 -2.90
CA ILE A 170 1.57 -6.47 -2.36
C ILE A 170 2.09 -5.03 -2.29
N LEU A 171 2.71 -4.67 -1.17
CA LEU A 171 3.40 -3.39 -0.97
C LEU A 171 4.85 -3.69 -0.61
N ILE A 172 5.78 -3.03 -1.28
CA ILE A 172 7.21 -3.16 -1.01
C ILE A 172 7.79 -1.76 -0.84
N LEU A 173 8.38 -1.49 0.31
CA LEU A 173 9.11 -0.27 0.61
C LEU A 173 10.59 -0.63 0.82
N PRO A 174 11.45 -0.38 -0.18
CA PRO A 174 12.88 -0.36 0.03
C PRO A 174 13.29 0.98 0.67
N PHE A 175 14.13 0.93 1.70
CA PHE A 175 14.75 2.08 2.30
C PHE A 175 16.27 1.89 2.37
N SER A 176 17.00 2.92 1.97
CA SER A 176 18.45 2.97 2.04
C SER A 176 18.90 4.37 2.39
N PHE A 177 19.98 4.45 3.17
CA PHE A 177 20.64 5.72 3.46
C PHE A 177 21.43 6.27 2.26
N ASN A 178 21.59 5.47 1.19
CA ASN A 178 22.20 5.92 -0.05
C ASN A 178 21.15 6.60 -0.96
N ALA A 179 21.32 7.90 -1.19
CA ALA A 179 20.41 8.73 -1.96
C ALA A 179 20.38 8.41 -3.48
N GLN A 180 21.34 7.63 -4.00
CA GLN A 180 21.44 7.33 -5.43
C GLN A 180 21.13 5.86 -5.78
N GLU A 181 20.65 5.08 -4.81
CA GLU A 181 20.42 3.65 -5.04
C GLU A 181 19.19 3.39 -5.92
N HIS A 182 19.38 2.54 -6.93
CA HIS A 182 18.32 2.00 -7.78
C HIS A 182 17.98 0.59 -7.30
N VAL A 183 16.69 0.34 -7.08
CA VAL A 183 16.18 -0.98 -6.69
C VAL A 183 15.39 -1.53 -7.85
N GLU A 184 15.85 -2.66 -8.36
CA GLU A 184 15.09 -3.53 -9.24
C GLU A 184 14.53 -4.68 -8.39
N PHE A 185 13.25 -4.96 -8.56
CA PHE A 185 12.60 -6.07 -7.87
C PHE A 185 12.47 -7.22 -8.86
N GLU A 186 13.16 -8.32 -8.59
CA GLU A 186 12.92 -9.56 -9.31
C GLU A 186 11.53 -10.09 -8.94
N THR A 187 10.71 -10.34 -9.94
CA THR A 187 9.41 -10.97 -9.75
C THR A 187 9.55 -12.45 -10.09
N PHE A 188 9.12 -13.33 -9.20
CA PHE A 188 8.98 -14.74 -9.56
C PHE A 188 7.91 -14.86 -10.68
N PRO A 189 8.13 -15.70 -11.70
CA PRO A 189 7.14 -15.90 -12.74
C PRO A 189 5.87 -16.48 -12.11
N ALA A 190 4.72 -15.88 -12.43
CA ALA A 190 3.43 -16.40 -12.00
C ALA A 190 3.20 -17.79 -12.61
N ARG A 191 2.64 -18.75 -11.86
CA ARG A 191 2.40 -20.11 -12.38
C ARG A 191 1.18 -20.15 -13.29
N SER A 192 0.31 -19.14 -13.19
CA SER A 192 -0.82 -18.89 -14.08
C SER A 192 -1.10 -17.40 -14.19
N GLU A 193 -1.85 -16.98 -15.21
CA GLU A 193 -2.29 -15.58 -15.33
C GLU A 193 -3.16 -15.13 -14.14
N ARG A 194 -3.85 -16.04 -13.45
CA ARG A 194 -4.63 -15.74 -12.23
C ARG A 194 -3.74 -15.38 -11.03
N GLU A 195 -2.53 -15.92 -11.00
CA GLU A 195 -1.56 -15.63 -9.94
C GLU A 195 -0.74 -14.36 -10.21
N LYS A 196 -0.83 -13.80 -11.41
CA LYS A 196 0.00 -12.69 -11.87
C LYS A 196 -0.37 -11.39 -11.17
N PHE A 197 0.60 -10.83 -10.47
CA PHE A 197 0.53 -9.47 -9.95
C PHE A 197 1.02 -8.49 -11.02
N TYR A 198 0.26 -7.42 -11.21
CA TYR A 198 0.69 -6.28 -12.01
C TYR A 198 1.42 -5.30 -11.08
N PHE A 199 2.75 -5.33 -11.14
CA PHE A 199 3.59 -4.48 -10.32
C PHE A 199 3.81 -3.10 -10.93
N LYS A 200 3.94 -2.11 -10.06
CA LYS A 200 4.34 -0.75 -10.41
C LYS A 200 5.33 -0.23 -9.38
N ALA A 201 6.52 0.13 -9.84
CA ALA A 201 7.48 0.92 -9.07
C ALA A 201 7.19 2.41 -9.26
N VAL A 202 7.13 3.17 -8.17
CA VAL A 202 6.85 4.61 -8.20
C VAL A 202 7.76 5.36 -7.24
N ASN A 203 8.19 6.56 -7.62
CA ASN A 203 8.82 7.50 -6.71
C ASN A 203 7.79 8.50 -6.20
N LEU A 204 7.43 8.42 -4.93
CA LEU A 204 6.37 9.23 -4.34
C LEU A 204 6.67 10.73 -4.34
N LYS A 205 7.94 11.16 -4.52
CA LYS A 205 8.29 12.59 -4.67
C LYS A 205 7.67 13.23 -5.91
N ILE A 206 7.47 12.46 -6.98
CA ILE A 206 7.00 12.95 -8.29
C ILE A 206 5.75 12.20 -8.79
N TYR A 207 5.21 11.29 -7.98
CA TYR A 207 4.08 10.46 -8.38
C TYR A 207 2.77 11.25 -8.35
N LYS A 208 1.76 10.81 -9.12
CA LYS A 208 0.43 11.42 -9.09
C LYS A 208 -0.26 11.27 -7.72
N ASP A 209 -1.08 12.24 -7.36
CA ASP A 209 -1.85 12.30 -6.10
C ASP A 209 -3.17 11.54 -6.14
N GLN A 210 -3.49 10.87 -7.26
CA GLN A 210 -4.78 10.19 -7.45
C GLN A 210 -4.65 8.94 -8.32
N HIS A 211 -5.31 7.86 -7.89
CA HIS A 211 -5.45 6.64 -8.67
C HIS A 211 -6.74 6.62 -9.48
N CYS A 212 -6.67 6.01 -10.66
CA CYS A 212 -7.81 5.71 -11.50
C CYS A 212 -7.64 4.28 -12.01
N TYR A 213 -8.60 3.42 -11.71
CA TYR A 213 -8.61 2.02 -12.12
C TYR A 213 -9.66 1.83 -13.20
N LYS A 214 -9.23 1.35 -14.38
CA LYS A 214 -10.13 0.99 -15.47
C LYS A 214 -10.44 -0.50 -15.35
N LEU A 215 -11.66 -0.83 -14.94
CA LEU A 215 -12.12 -2.19 -14.73
C LEU A 215 -13.00 -2.62 -15.90
N ARG A 216 -12.70 -3.78 -16.47
CA ARG A 216 -13.55 -4.49 -17.42
C ARG A 216 -13.88 -5.84 -16.82
N PHE A 217 -15.13 -6.26 -16.98
CA PHE A 217 -15.62 -7.53 -16.49
C PHE A 217 -16.11 -8.30 -17.70
N ASP A 218 -15.45 -9.40 -18.02
CA ASP A 218 -15.90 -10.32 -19.05
C ASP A 218 -17.04 -11.14 -18.45
N ILE A 219 -18.20 -11.15 -19.13
CA ILE A 219 -19.40 -11.91 -18.74
C ILE A 219 -19.44 -13.20 -19.53
#